data_AF-A0A2E6MP93-F1
#
_entry.id   AF-A0A2E6MP93-F1
#
_cell.length_a   1.000
_cell.length_b   1.000
_cell.length_c   1.000
_cell.angle_alpha   90.00
_cell.angle_beta   90.00
_cell.angle_gamma   90.00
#
_symmetry.space_group_name_H-M   'P 1'
#
loop_
_entity.id
_entity.type
_entity.pdbx_description
1 polymer ?
#
loop_
_entity_poly.entity_id
_entity_poly.type
_entity_poly.pdbx_seq_one_letter_code
_entity_poly.pdbx_strand_id
1 'polypeptide(L)'
;MKKTPVITIEDCLEHLLGYHAKVEDLPYDLHEDNAKVIRSVARQVYKGKALTEKQFHMCNKIMKDYYITEFHKNGIDITEAIECTREPYRKVDRSFWIKLVKQKDIVSNSTDEKRLAIRFPFNRKMIDSIDRLKRVAPESYAYHEHTHFFEPCERTITRVVEIANQVNAEWDISAEVMQVYNDCLVYEKERANHIPGVYNLEVRNIPQRTKEFLYSEFGDVTKDNVHLLYDRRLRYGLHHFDNKESLTKHLSPLADGVANRKGKYVEIDATKWTSAQVVDSLVQLNRFPLMVVITKEVSAIDQLKQWHDLFKCVIAKEKMSCVFRLDTQNHSEFNQYVKDQRLNNRVTPETEIVYVLETKYPNTLSKAGWSPIASLGVSHSQRYNSTKVSLAVEDMDLSIFYSSQPSIINKYGKLGTGIDSI
;
A
#
# COMPACT_ATOMS: atom_id res chain seq x y z
N MET A 1 52.21 40.25 5.79
CA MET A 1 50.87 40.30 5.17
C MET A 1 50.02 41.24 6.00
N LYS A 2 49.31 42.19 5.38
CA LYS A 2 48.37 43.07 6.10
C LYS A 2 47.29 42.17 6.70
N LYS A 3 47.16 42.15 8.04
CA LYS A 3 46.00 41.53 8.70
C LYS A 3 44.74 42.16 8.11
N THR A 4 43.83 41.35 7.59
CA THR A 4 42.54 41.85 7.09
C THR A 4 41.86 42.57 8.24
N PRO A 5 41.46 43.84 8.10
CA PRO A 5 40.85 44.60 9.18
C PRO A 5 39.51 43.95 9.55
N VAL A 6 39.31 43.70 10.85
CA VAL A 6 38.06 43.16 11.39
C VAL A 6 37.16 44.34 11.75
N ILE A 7 36.25 44.69 10.84
CA ILE A 7 35.42 45.91 10.97
C ILE A 7 33.92 45.61 11.01
N THR A 8 33.52 44.38 10.69
CA THR A 8 32.14 43.91 10.72
C THR A 8 32.02 42.57 11.44
N ILE A 9 30.82 42.22 11.87
CA ILE A 9 30.55 40.95 12.54
C ILE A 9 30.81 39.76 11.61
N GLU A 10 30.63 39.94 10.30
CA GLU A 10 31.00 38.95 9.29
C GLU A 10 32.52 38.69 9.27
N ASP A 11 33.33 39.75 9.39
CA ASP A 11 34.79 39.60 9.50
C ASP A 11 35.18 38.86 10.78
N CYS A 12 34.51 39.13 11.91
CA CYS A 12 34.71 38.39 13.15
C CYS A 12 34.42 36.89 12.98
N LEU A 13 33.31 36.56 12.33
CA LEU A 13 32.89 35.17 12.05
C LEU A 13 33.88 34.46 11.11
N GLU A 14 34.35 35.16 10.08
CA GLU A 14 35.31 34.63 9.12
C GLU A 14 36.69 34.42 9.76
N HIS A 15 37.10 35.34 10.65
CA HIS A 15 38.35 35.26 11.38
C HIS A 15 38.34 34.12 12.42
N LEU A 16 37.22 33.88 13.11
CA LEU A 16 37.06 32.77 14.05
C LEU A 16 37.32 31.40 13.40
N LEU A 17 36.98 31.25 12.13
CA LEU A 17 37.15 29.99 11.38
C LEU A 17 38.40 29.96 10.49
N GLY A 18 39.22 31.01 10.55
CA GLY A 18 40.44 31.11 9.75
C GLY A 18 40.18 31.12 8.24
N TYR A 19 39.04 31.63 7.77
CA TYR A 19 38.77 31.73 6.32
C TYR A 19 39.77 32.66 5.60
N HIS A 20 40.45 33.52 6.35
CA HIS A 20 41.51 34.42 5.87
C HIS A 20 42.90 34.08 6.42
N ALA A 21 43.06 32.94 7.10
CA ALA A 21 44.30 32.50 7.75
C ALA A 21 44.89 31.26 7.05
N LYS A 22 46.20 31.04 7.19
CA LYS A 22 46.82 29.75 6.85
C LYS A 22 46.42 28.72 7.92
N VAL A 23 46.39 27.43 7.56
CA VAL A 23 45.94 26.34 8.46
C VAL A 23 46.76 26.28 9.76
N GLU A 24 48.03 26.67 9.69
CA GLU A 24 48.97 26.74 10.82
C GLU A 24 48.69 27.90 11.79
N ASP A 25 47.83 28.87 11.41
CA ASP A 25 47.56 30.12 12.12
C ASP A 25 46.10 30.22 12.63
N LEU A 26 45.38 29.10 12.75
CA LEU A 26 44.00 29.08 13.26
C LEU A 26 43.98 29.58 14.72
N PRO A 27 43.43 30.77 15.03
CA PRO A 27 43.78 31.45 16.28
C PRO A 27 42.89 31.12 17.48
N TYR A 28 41.81 30.35 17.28
CA TYR A 28 40.72 30.25 18.28
C TYR A 28 40.13 28.85 18.37
N ASP A 29 39.95 28.37 19.60
CA ASP A 29 39.09 27.23 19.91
C ASP A 29 37.63 27.69 20.01
N LEU A 30 36.73 27.04 19.25
CA LEU A 30 35.31 27.34 19.34
C LEU A 30 34.69 26.69 20.58
N HIS A 31 33.89 27.45 21.32
CA HIS A 31 33.12 26.92 22.44
C HIS A 31 32.10 25.87 21.95
N GLU A 32 31.99 24.76 22.67
CA GLU A 32 31.21 23.60 22.22
C GLU A 32 29.73 23.94 21.95
N ASP A 33 29.12 24.75 22.82
CA ASP A 33 27.70 25.14 22.75
C ASP A 33 27.33 25.90 21.46
N ASN A 34 28.26 26.66 20.88
CA ASN A 34 27.97 27.57 19.77
C ASN A 34 28.71 27.21 18.48
N ALA A 35 29.67 26.28 18.53
CA ALA A 35 30.52 25.90 17.41
C ALA A 35 29.72 25.53 16.14
N LYS A 36 28.63 24.76 16.28
CA LYS A 36 27.80 24.35 15.13
C LYS A 36 27.14 25.55 14.43
N VAL A 37 26.63 26.50 15.21
CA VAL A 37 25.93 27.68 14.70
C VAL A 37 26.93 28.64 14.06
N ILE A 38 28.03 28.95 14.74
CA ILE A 38 29.10 29.82 14.21
C ILE A 38 29.66 29.26 12.90
N ARG A 39 29.99 27.96 12.84
CA ARG A 39 30.43 27.29 11.61
C ARG A 39 29.44 27.44 10.45
N SER A 40 28.14 27.33 10.74
CA SER A 40 27.10 27.44 9.73
C SER A 40 26.93 28.87 9.21
N VAL A 41 26.91 29.87 10.10
CA VAL A 41 26.71 31.28 9.72
C VAL A 41 27.96 31.86 9.06
N ALA A 42 29.15 31.62 9.61
CA ALA A 42 30.41 32.07 9.03
C ALA A 42 30.62 31.56 7.59
N ARG A 43 30.27 30.28 7.34
CA ARG A 43 30.32 29.72 5.99
C ARG A 43 29.35 30.41 5.02
N GLN A 44 28.19 30.88 5.50
CA GLN A 44 27.23 31.60 4.67
C GLN A 44 27.77 32.98 4.28
N VAL A 45 28.28 33.75 5.25
CA VAL A 45 28.79 35.10 5.01
C VAL A 45 30.06 35.08 4.15
N TYR A 46 30.94 34.08 4.35
CA TYR A 46 32.12 33.88 3.51
C TYR A 46 31.77 33.61 2.03
N LYS A 47 30.61 32.99 1.78
CA LYS A 47 30.08 32.78 0.42
C LYS A 47 29.36 34.02 -0.14
N GLY A 48 29.43 35.17 0.55
CA GLY A 48 28.79 36.42 0.14
C GLY A 48 27.30 36.51 0.50
N LYS A 49 26.79 35.71 1.45
CA LYS A 49 25.39 35.78 1.87
C LYS A 49 25.25 36.70 3.10
N ALA A 50 24.61 37.85 2.92
CA ALA A 50 24.32 38.78 4.02
C ALA A 50 23.56 38.13 5.19
N LEU A 51 23.75 38.65 6.40
CA LEU A 51 23.06 38.19 7.58
C LEU A 51 21.56 38.56 7.54
N THR A 52 20.74 37.72 8.15
CA THR A 52 19.40 38.16 8.56
C THR A 52 19.50 38.88 9.90
N GLU A 53 18.54 39.75 10.19
CA GLU A 53 18.46 40.45 11.48
C GLU A 53 18.54 39.50 12.68
N LYS A 54 17.86 38.34 12.64
CA LYS A 54 17.94 37.33 13.71
C LYS A 54 19.33 36.70 13.82
N GLN A 55 19.98 36.41 12.68
CA GLN A 55 21.34 35.89 12.68
C GLN A 55 22.33 36.92 13.24
N PHE A 56 22.17 38.20 12.89
CA PHE A 56 22.96 39.28 13.43
C PHE A 56 22.87 39.35 14.96
N HIS A 57 21.66 39.49 15.51
CA HIS A 57 21.48 39.57 16.97
C HIS A 57 22.00 38.34 17.71
N MET A 58 21.79 37.15 17.15
CA MET A 58 22.30 35.90 17.70
C MET A 58 23.84 35.86 17.69
N CYS A 59 24.48 36.20 16.56
CA CYS A 59 25.93 36.24 16.45
C CYS A 59 26.52 37.32 17.34
N ASN A 60 25.91 38.52 17.41
CA ASN A 60 26.36 39.62 18.26
C ASN A 60 26.38 39.17 19.73
N LYS A 61 25.29 38.54 20.19
CA LYS A 61 25.23 37.97 21.54
C LYS A 61 26.31 36.91 21.79
N ILE A 62 26.49 35.97 20.86
CA ILE A 62 27.54 34.93 20.99
C ILE A 62 28.94 35.57 21.04
N MET A 63 29.21 36.58 20.21
CA MET A 63 30.51 37.27 20.21
C MET A 63 30.77 37.98 21.54
N LYS A 64 29.75 38.68 22.07
CA LYS A 64 29.83 39.36 23.37
C LYS A 64 30.08 38.39 24.52
N ASP A 65 29.30 37.31 24.56
CA ASP A 65 29.28 36.39 25.69
C ASP A 65 30.54 35.49 25.73
N TYR A 66 31.12 35.16 24.56
CA TYR A 66 32.16 34.12 24.48
C TYR A 66 33.50 34.55 23.87
N TYR A 67 33.54 35.56 23.00
CA TYR A 67 34.70 35.75 22.11
C TYR A 67 35.41 37.09 22.20
N ILE A 68 34.83 38.12 22.83
CA ILE A 68 35.53 39.42 23.02
C ILE A 68 36.89 39.23 23.69
N THR A 69 36.93 38.51 24.82
CA THR A 69 38.18 38.29 25.57
C THR A 69 39.21 37.49 24.78
N GLU A 70 38.78 36.51 23.98
CA GLU A 70 39.69 35.72 23.14
C GLU A 70 40.31 36.56 22.02
N PHE A 71 39.52 37.42 21.36
CA PHE A 71 40.04 38.35 20.36
C PHE A 71 41.02 39.37 20.98
N HIS A 72 40.72 39.86 22.19
CA HIS A 72 41.61 40.76 22.93
C HIS A 72 42.96 40.12 23.25
N LYS A 73 43.01 38.81 23.62
CA LYS A 73 44.27 38.08 23.83
C LYS A 73 45.16 38.05 22.58
N ASN A 74 44.55 38.06 21.40
CA ASN A 74 45.24 38.11 20.10
C ASN A 74 45.45 39.53 19.57
N GLY A 75 45.18 40.55 20.39
CA GLY A 75 45.41 41.97 20.08
C GLY A 75 44.41 42.56 19.07
N ILE A 76 43.20 42.00 18.98
CA ILE A 76 42.14 42.47 18.09
C ILE A 76 40.97 42.92 18.94
N ASP A 77 40.56 44.19 18.83
CA ASP A 77 39.33 44.69 19.44
C ASP A 77 38.18 44.59 18.43
N ILE A 78 37.12 43.88 18.83
CA ILE A 78 35.94 43.63 17.98
C ILE A 78 34.70 44.37 18.49
N THR A 79 34.82 45.23 19.51
CA THR A 79 33.67 45.83 20.20
C THR A 79 32.78 46.67 19.28
N GLU A 80 33.37 47.39 18.32
CA GLU A 80 32.63 48.11 17.28
C GLU A 80 32.22 47.19 16.12
N ALA A 81 33.09 46.25 15.74
CA ALA A 81 32.88 45.36 14.61
C ALA A 81 31.62 44.50 14.78
N ILE A 82 31.33 44.03 16.00
CA ILE A 82 30.14 43.20 16.27
C ILE A 82 28.81 43.97 16.16
N GLU A 83 28.85 45.30 16.17
CA GLU A 83 27.67 46.16 15.97
C GLU A 83 27.45 46.54 14.50
N CYS A 84 28.40 46.21 13.63
CA CYS A 84 28.41 46.58 12.22
C CYS A 84 28.20 45.37 11.31
N THR A 85 27.40 45.55 10.26
CA THR A 85 27.23 44.57 9.18
C THR A 85 27.91 45.02 7.90
N ARG A 86 28.49 44.08 7.15
CA ARG A 86 29.07 44.34 5.82
C ARG A 86 28.03 44.79 4.80
N GLU A 87 26.84 44.21 4.84
CA GLU A 87 25.72 44.49 3.94
C GLU A 87 24.42 44.65 4.74
N PRO A 88 23.40 45.35 4.22
CA PRO A 88 22.08 45.40 4.85
C PRO A 88 21.50 44.01 5.09
N TYR A 89 20.67 43.88 6.13
CA TYR A 89 20.05 42.59 6.44
C TYR A 89 19.28 42.02 5.25
N ARG A 90 19.59 40.78 4.87
CA ARG A 90 18.81 40.11 3.82
C ARG A 90 17.40 39.83 4.32
N LYS A 91 16.42 40.05 3.45
CA LYS A 91 15.04 39.62 3.68
C LYS A 91 14.92 38.13 3.36
N VAL A 92 14.31 37.37 4.27
CA VAL A 92 13.95 35.97 4.02
C VAL A 92 12.50 35.94 3.60
N ASP A 93 12.21 35.25 2.50
CA ASP A 93 10.83 35.04 2.10
C ASP A 93 10.14 34.14 3.13
N ARG A 94 9.08 34.67 3.77
CA ARG A 94 8.28 33.98 4.80
C ARG A 94 6.89 33.56 4.31
N SER A 95 6.61 33.67 3.01
CA SER A 95 5.34 33.27 2.40
C SER A 95 4.94 31.81 2.65
N PHE A 96 3.64 31.58 2.75
CA PHE A 96 3.06 30.25 2.79
C PHE A 96 2.16 30.13 1.57
N TRP A 97 2.43 29.20 0.68
CA TRP A 97 1.59 29.02 -0.50
C TRP A 97 1.56 27.58 -1.00
N ILE A 98 0.46 27.23 -1.66
CA ILE A 98 0.29 25.96 -2.37
C ILE A 98 -0.24 26.25 -3.76
N LYS A 99 0.50 25.85 -4.79
CA LYS A 99 0.17 26.17 -6.18
C LYS A 99 0.50 25.01 -7.12
N LEU A 100 -0.21 24.94 -8.23
CA LEU A 100 0.18 24.15 -9.38
C LEU A 100 1.11 24.98 -10.26
N VAL A 101 2.36 24.55 -10.39
CA VAL A 101 3.42 25.29 -11.09
C VAL A 101 4.20 24.36 -12.01
N LYS A 102 4.80 24.88 -13.07
CA LYS A 102 5.82 24.13 -13.79
C LYS A 102 7.11 24.22 -12.97
N GLN A 103 7.75 23.08 -12.71
CA GLN A 103 8.93 23.09 -11.83
C GLN A 103 10.03 24.00 -12.37
N LYS A 104 10.18 24.05 -13.70
CA LYS A 104 11.14 24.93 -14.39
C LYS A 104 10.96 26.42 -14.12
N ASP A 105 9.76 26.86 -13.75
CA ASP A 105 9.47 28.26 -13.44
C ASP A 105 10.07 28.68 -12.09
N ILE A 106 10.44 27.71 -11.24
CA ILE A 106 11.07 27.92 -9.93
C ILE A 106 12.52 27.43 -9.92
N VAL A 107 12.79 26.28 -10.55
CA VAL A 107 14.09 25.61 -10.54
C VAL A 107 14.61 25.50 -11.97
N SER A 108 15.63 26.29 -12.30
CA SER A 108 16.30 26.20 -13.61
C SER A 108 16.78 24.77 -13.90
N ASN A 109 16.69 24.34 -15.16
CA ASN A 109 17.04 22.98 -15.61
C ASN A 109 16.22 21.84 -14.95
N SER A 110 14.97 22.11 -14.57
CA SER A 110 14.03 21.08 -14.11
C SER A 110 12.90 20.82 -15.11
N THR A 111 11.97 19.93 -14.75
CA THR A 111 10.86 19.50 -15.63
C THR A 111 9.90 20.65 -15.99
N ASP A 112 9.37 20.61 -17.22
CA ASP A 112 8.28 21.49 -17.68
C ASP A 112 6.89 20.96 -17.29
N GLU A 113 6.83 19.80 -16.63
CA GLU A 113 5.58 19.23 -16.15
C GLU A 113 5.00 20.06 -15.00
N LYS A 114 3.66 20.14 -14.96
CA LYS A 114 2.94 20.72 -13.84
C LYS A 114 3.18 19.87 -12.59
N ARG A 115 3.50 20.53 -11.48
CA ARG A 115 3.72 19.94 -10.16
C ARG A 115 2.86 20.64 -9.13
N LEU A 116 2.43 19.90 -8.12
CA LEU A 116 1.90 20.48 -6.90
C LEU A 116 3.08 20.94 -6.03
N ALA A 117 3.18 22.23 -5.80
CA ALA A 117 4.21 22.84 -4.98
C ALA A 117 3.62 23.38 -3.68
N ILE A 118 4.22 23.01 -2.55
CA ILE A 118 3.95 23.59 -1.23
C ILE A 118 5.21 24.25 -0.71
N ARG A 119 5.09 25.52 -0.36
CA ARG A 119 6.19 26.36 0.11
C ARG A 119 5.89 26.91 1.48
N PHE A 120 6.85 26.76 2.39
CA PHE A 120 6.75 27.26 3.75
C PHE A 120 8.14 27.42 4.37
N PRO A 121 8.38 28.43 5.22
CA PRO A 121 9.61 28.54 6.00
C PRO A 121 9.82 27.32 6.90
N PHE A 122 11.04 27.09 7.36
CA PHE A 122 11.36 25.94 8.22
C PHE A 122 10.34 25.75 9.37
N ASN A 123 9.59 24.65 9.31
CA ASN A 123 8.62 24.24 10.31
C ASN A 123 8.74 22.74 10.53
N ARG A 124 9.20 22.32 11.72
CA ARG A 124 9.50 20.92 12.02
C ARG A 124 8.28 19.99 11.85
N LYS A 125 7.10 20.41 12.32
CA LYS A 125 5.86 19.62 12.24
C LYS A 125 5.44 19.36 10.79
N MET A 126 5.60 20.38 9.94
CA MET A 126 5.32 20.25 8.51
C MET A 126 6.35 19.36 7.81
N ILE A 127 7.65 19.52 8.10
CA ILE A 127 8.71 18.67 7.54
C ILE A 127 8.44 17.20 7.88
N ASP A 128 8.11 16.89 9.14
CA ASP A 128 7.79 15.52 9.56
C ASP A 128 6.58 14.95 8.80
N SER A 129 5.59 15.78 8.48
CA SER A 129 4.40 15.38 7.70
C SER A 129 4.70 15.20 6.22
N ILE A 130 5.53 16.07 5.64
CA ILE A 130 6.02 15.98 4.27
C ILE A 130 6.90 14.73 4.09
N ASP A 131 7.75 14.41 5.06
CA ASP A 131 8.58 13.20 5.02
C ASP A 131 7.74 11.91 5.03
N ARG A 132 6.59 11.92 5.71
CA ARG A 132 5.62 10.80 5.63
C ARG A 132 5.00 10.73 4.24
N LEU A 133 4.60 11.86 3.66
CA LEU A 133 4.02 11.91 2.31
C LEU A 133 5.03 11.44 1.24
N LYS A 134 6.29 11.85 1.36
CA LYS A 134 7.39 11.44 0.48
C LYS A 134 7.56 9.92 0.41
N ARG A 135 7.41 9.19 1.53
CA ARG A 135 7.55 7.73 1.55
C ARG A 135 6.51 7.01 0.70
N VAL A 136 5.36 7.64 0.48
CA VAL A 136 4.25 7.08 -0.30
C VAL A 136 4.42 7.32 -1.80
N ALA A 137 5.09 8.41 -2.19
CA ALA A 137 5.28 8.79 -3.59
C ALA A 137 6.73 9.27 -3.85
N PRO A 138 7.75 8.41 -3.61
CA PRO A 138 9.15 8.83 -3.61
C PRO A 138 9.64 9.31 -4.97
N GLU A 139 9.17 8.70 -6.05
CA GLU A 139 9.56 9.02 -7.43
C GLU A 139 9.04 10.38 -7.89
N SER A 140 7.92 10.82 -7.32
CA SER A 140 7.27 12.09 -7.67
C SER A 140 7.86 13.30 -6.93
N TYR A 141 8.68 13.09 -5.91
CA TYR A 141 9.08 14.13 -4.97
C TYR A 141 10.32 14.91 -5.41
N ALA A 142 10.29 16.23 -5.30
CA ALA A 142 11.46 17.09 -5.40
C ALA A 142 11.45 18.20 -4.34
N TYR A 143 12.62 18.79 -4.07
CA TYR A 143 12.77 19.88 -3.10
C TYR A 143 13.71 20.96 -3.65
N HIS A 144 13.32 22.22 -3.48
CA HIS A 144 14.17 23.38 -3.76
C HIS A 144 13.77 24.56 -2.87
N GLU A 145 14.74 25.16 -2.16
CA GLU A 145 14.56 26.38 -1.36
C GLU A 145 13.22 26.50 -0.61
N HIS A 146 13.00 25.59 0.35
CA HIS A 146 11.77 25.57 1.17
C HIS A 146 10.47 25.29 0.40
N THR A 147 10.58 24.83 -0.84
CA THR A 147 9.47 24.41 -1.69
C THR A 147 9.57 22.91 -1.94
N HIS A 148 8.49 22.20 -1.68
CA HIS A 148 8.36 20.77 -1.90
C HIS A 148 7.42 20.52 -3.07
N PHE A 149 7.82 19.66 -3.99
CA PHE A 149 7.10 19.36 -5.22
C PHE A 149 6.61 17.92 -5.21
N PHE A 150 5.40 17.71 -5.69
CA PHE A 150 4.76 16.42 -5.87
C PHE A 150 4.09 16.34 -7.24
N GLU A 151 3.85 15.13 -7.71
CA GLU A 151 2.91 14.91 -8.82
C GLU A 151 1.50 15.37 -8.40
N PRO A 152 0.79 16.13 -9.25
CA PRO A 152 -0.54 16.63 -8.91
C PRO A 152 -1.60 15.54 -9.12
N CYS A 153 -2.13 15.00 -8.03
CA CYS A 153 -3.30 14.12 -8.02
C CYS A 153 -4.16 14.39 -6.78
N GLU A 154 -5.38 13.88 -6.75
CA GLU A 154 -6.35 14.07 -5.66
C GLU A 154 -5.75 13.69 -4.31
N ARG A 155 -4.97 12.61 -4.28
CA ARG A 155 -4.28 12.12 -3.08
C ARG A 155 -3.24 13.12 -2.58
N THR A 156 -2.35 13.61 -3.45
CA THR A 156 -1.29 14.53 -3.03
C THR A 156 -1.83 15.90 -2.69
N ILE A 157 -2.79 16.41 -3.47
CA ILE A 157 -3.49 17.68 -3.23
C ILE A 157 -4.16 17.66 -1.86
N THR A 158 -4.98 16.64 -1.58
CA THR A 158 -5.68 16.53 -0.29
C THR A 158 -4.70 16.51 0.87
N ARG A 159 -3.64 15.68 0.80
CA ARG A 159 -2.66 15.59 1.87
C ARG A 159 -1.85 16.87 2.06
N VAL A 160 -1.50 17.57 1.00
CA VAL A 160 -0.76 18.84 1.09
C VAL A 160 -1.60 19.93 1.74
N VAL A 161 -2.88 20.04 1.37
CA VAL A 161 -3.81 21.01 2.00
C VAL A 161 -4.06 20.65 3.46
N GLU A 162 -4.24 19.37 3.79
CA GLU A 162 -4.34 18.91 5.19
C GLU A 162 -3.09 19.24 6.01
N ILE A 163 -1.90 19.12 5.43
CA ILE A 163 -0.63 19.51 6.10
C ILE A 163 -0.60 21.02 6.36
N ALA A 164 -1.03 21.84 5.40
CA ALA A 164 -1.11 23.29 5.58
C ALA A 164 -2.07 23.68 6.72
N ASN A 165 -3.22 23.01 6.81
CA ASN A 165 -4.21 23.22 7.88
C ASN A 165 -3.69 22.90 9.29
N GLN A 166 -2.54 22.21 9.44
CA GLN A 166 -1.94 21.91 10.74
C GLN A 166 -1.22 23.10 11.39
N VAL A 167 -1.04 24.19 10.65
CA VAL A 167 -0.29 25.39 11.04
C VAL A 167 -1.16 26.61 10.81
N ASN A 168 -1.32 27.43 11.85
CA ASN A 168 -2.02 28.71 11.73
C ASN A 168 -1.11 29.74 11.03
N ALA A 169 -1.31 29.92 9.73
CA ALA A 169 -0.59 30.87 8.89
C ALA A 169 -1.50 31.38 7.76
N GLU A 170 -1.17 32.54 7.20
CA GLU A 170 -1.84 33.08 6.02
C GLU A 170 -1.35 32.36 4.77
N TRP A 171 -2.11 31.34 4.33
CA TRP A 171 -1.81 30.54 3.16
C TRP A 171 -2.39 31.14 1.88
N ASP A 172 -1.55 31.37 0.87
CA ASP A 172 -1.98 31.64 -0.51
C ASP A 172 -2.10 30.32 -1.28
N ILE A 173 -3.29 29.74 -1.26
CA ILE A 173 -3.61 28.50 -1.97
C ILE A 173 -4.33 28.84 -3.28
N SER A 174 -3.80 28.38 -4.41
CA SER A 174 -4.44 28.60 -5.71
C SER A 174 -5.85 28.01 -5.77
N ALA A 175 -6.75 28.69 -6.50
CA ALA A 175 -8.14 28.27 -6.65
C ALA A 175 -8.30 26.85 -7.21
N GLU A 176 -7.45 26.45 -8.18
CA GLU A 176 -7.46 25.09 -8.76
C GLU A 176 -7.18 24.01 -7.71
N VAL A 177 -6.22 24.24 -6.81
CA VAL A 177 -5.91 23.32 -5.70
C VAL A 177 -7.07 23.23 -4.71
N MET A 178 -7.64 24.38 -4.32
CA MET A 178 -8.78 24.41 -3.41
C MET A 178 -10.01 23.76 -4.00
N GLN A 179 -10.24 23.91 -5.31
CA GLN A 179 -11.34 23.25 -6.00
C GLN A 179 -11.23 21.73 -5.90
N VAL A 180 -10.08 21.16 -6.29
CA VAL A 180 -9.88 19.70 -6.20
C VAL A 180 -10.01 19.19 -4.76
N TYR A 181 -9.48 19.93 -3.78
CA TYR A 181 -9.61 19.58 -2.37
C TYR A 181 -11.09 19.56 -1.92
N ASN A 182 -11.85 20.61 -2.26
CA ASN A 182 -13.27 20.71 -1.91
C ASN A 182 -14.09 19.62 -2.60
N ASP A 183 -13.81 19.32 -3.87
CA ASP A 183 -14.46 18.23 -4.59
C ASP A 183 -14.20 16.89 -3.88
N CYS A 184 -12.96 16.63 -3.46
CA CYS A 184 -12.61 15.43 -2.68
C CYS A 184 -13.36 15.36 -1.35
N LEU A 185 -13.57 16.49 -0.65
CA LEU A 185 -14.37 16.53 0.58
C LEU A 185 -15.85 16.21 0.31
N VAL A 186 -16.41 16.67 -0.81
CA VAL A 186 -17.77 16.32 -1.24
C VAL A 186 -17.86 14.82 -1.50
N TYR A 187 -16.93 14.24 -2.26
CA TYR A 187 -16.90 12.80 -2.54
C TYR A 187 -16.75 11.95 -1.28
N GLU A 188 -15.96 12.39 -0.29
CA GLU A 188 -15.83 11.67 0.97
C GLU A 188 -17.13 11.72 1.78
N LYS A 189 -17.81 12.88 1.80
CA LYS A 189 -19.10 13.05 2.47
C LYS A 189 -20.20 12.20 1.79
N GLU A 190 -20.16 12.11 0.47
CA GLU A 190 -21.13 11.39 -0.36
C GLU A 190 -20.64 10.01 -0.79
N ARG A 191 -19.62 9.45 -0.12
CA ARG A 191 -19.00 8.17 -0.48
C ARG A 191 -19.98 7.03 -0.70
N ALA A 192 -21.10 7.04 0.04
CA ALA A 192 -22.17 6.05 -0.06
C ALA A 192 -22.91 6.06 -1.41
N ASN A 193 -22.78 7.12 -2.21
CA ASN A 193 -23.39 7.29 -3.52
C ASN A 193 -22.46 6.85 -4.67
N HIS A 194 -21.19 6.58 -4.36
CA HIS A 194 -20.17 6.31 -5.39
C HIS A 194 -19.52 4.95 -5.24
N ILE A 195 -19.38 4.44 -4.01
CA ILE A 195 -18.65 3.19 -3.76
C ILE A 195 -19.59 1.99 -3.98
N PRO A 196 -19.26 1.06 -4.88
CA PRO A 196 -19.98 -0.20 -5.02
C PRO A 196 -20.07 -0.95 -3.69
N GLY A 197 -21.27 -1.38 -3.30
CA GLY A 197 -21.42 -2.08 -2.03
C GLY A 197 -22.84 -2.38 -1.61
N VAL A 198 -22.94 -2.94 -0.41
CA VAL A 198 -24.20 -3.27 0.25
C VAL A 198 -24.44 -2.26 1.37
N TYR A 199 -25.52 -1.50 1.24
CA TYR A 199 -25.96 -0.47 2.19
C TYR A 199 -27.36 -0.82 2.68
N ASN A 200 -27.54 -1.01 3.98
CA ASN A 200 -28.79 -1.43 4.60
C ASN A 200 -29.44 -2.62 3.88
N LEU A 201 -28.62 -3.64 3.54
CA LEU A 201 -29.03 -4.82 2.79
C LEU A 201 -29.52 -4.53 1.35
N GLU A 202 -29.09 -3.40 0.77
CA GLU A 202 -29.38 -3.05 -0.62
C GLU A 202 -28.06 -2.91 -1.41
N VAL A 203 -27.99 -3.54 -2.58
CA VAL A 203 -26.82 -3.42 -3.47
C VAL A 203 -26.89 -2.11 -4.25
N ARG A 204 -25.92 -1.21 -4.02
CA ARG A 204 -25.86 0.13 -4.63
C ARG A 204 -24.57 0.33 -5.43
N ASN A 205 -24.60 1.34 -6.30
CA ASN A 205 -23.46 1.86 -7.07
C ASN A 205 -22.77 0.81 -7.97
N ILE A 206 -23.58 -0.09 -8.55
CA ILE A 206 -23.13 -1.05 -9.58
C ILE A 206 -24.07 -0.97 -10.80
N PRO A 207 -23.61 -1.40 -11.99
CA PRO A 207 -24.44 -1.44 -13.18
C PRO A 207 -25.71 -2.27 -12.98
N GLN A 208 -26.81 -1.84 -13.61
CA GLN A 208 -28.12 -2.49 -13.48
C GLN A 208 -28.09 -3.98 -13.85
N ARG A 209 -27.37 -4.34 -14.93
CA ARG A 209 -27.15 -5.73 -15.34
C ARG A 209 -26.52 -6.58 -14.23
N THR A 210 -25.59 -6.02 -13.46
CA THR A 210 -24.95 -6.72 -12.34
C THR A 210 -25.93 -6.87 -11.18
N LYS A 211 -26.77 -5.86 -10.90
CA LYS A 211 -27.83 -5.97 -9.88
C LYS A 211 -28.80 -7.11 -10.19
N GLU A 212 -29.27 -7.18 -11.43
CA GLU A 212 -30.18 -8.24 -11.90
C GLU A 212 -29.54 -9.63 -11.79
N PHE A 213 -28.27 -9.73 -12.18
CA PHE A 213 -27.51 -10.97 -12.03
C PHE A 213 -27.39 -11.39 -10.55
N LEU A 214 -27.01 -10.47 -9.66
CA LEU A 214 -26.91 -10.77 -8.23
C LEU A 214 -28.27 -11.16 -7.63
N TYR A 215 -29.35 -10.49 -8.04
CA TYR A 215 -30.70 -10.87 -7.62
C TYR A 215 -31.06 -12.28 -8.11
N SER A 216 -30.70 -12.64 -9.34
CA SER A 216 -30.95 -14.00 -9.85
C SER A 216 -30.13 -15.09 -9.14
N GLU A 217 -28.94 -14.74 -8.63
CA GLU A 217 -28.03 -15.69 -7.95
C GLU A 217 -28.32 -15.82 -6.45
N PHE A 218 -28.60 -14.71 -5.76
CA PHE A 218 -28.73 -14.66 -4.29
C PHE A 218 -30.14 -14.35 -3.79
N GLY A 219 -31.04 -13.91 -4.67
CA GLY A 219 -32.33 -13.32 -4.28
C GLY A 219 -32.15 -11.96 -3.61
N ASP A 220 -33.11 -11.61 -2.75
CA ASP A 220 -33.01 -10.43 -1.89
C ASP A 220 -31.86 -10.58 -0.89
N VAL A 221 -31.08 -9.51 -0.69
CA VAL A 221 -30.04 -9.51 0.33
C VAL A 221 -30.70 -9.40 1.70
N THR A 222 -30.39 -10.36 2.57
CA THR A 222 -30.90 -10.49 3.92
C THR A 222 -29.75 -10.67 4.89
N LYS A 223 -30.03 -10.62 6.20
CA LYS A 223 -29.02 -10.92 7.22
C LYS A 223 -28.46 -12.35 7.11
N ASP A 224 -29.26 -13.26 6.55
CA ASP A 224 -28.91 -14.68 6.47
C ASP A 224 -28.03 -15.00 5.26
N ASN A 225 -28.04 -14.19 4.19
CA ASN A 225 -27.26 -14.45 2.97
C ASN A 225 -26.20 -13.39 2.64
N VAL A 226 -26.18 -12.23 3.32
CA VAL A 226 -25.23 -11.15 3.03
C VAL A 226 -23.76 -11.59 3.12
N HIS A 227 -23.46 -12.58 3.96
CA HIS A 227 -22.12 -13.14 4.11
C HIS A 227 -21.64 -13.85 2.82
N LEU A 228 -22.55 -14.45 2.03
CA LEU A 228 -22.24 -15.07 0.75
C LEU A 228 -21.82 -14.04 -0.31
N LEU A 229 -22.46 -12.87 -0.28
CA LEU A 229 -22.14 -11.76 -1.16
C LEU A 229 -20.83 -11.08 -0.73
N TYR A 230 -20.62 -10.93 0.58
CA TYR A 230 -19.36 -10.44 1.15
C TYR A 230 -18.17 -11.34 0.78
N ASP A 231 -18.37 -12.66 0.86
CA ASP A 231 -17.41 -13.65 0.41
C ASP A 231 -17.08 -13.50 -1.09
N ARG A 232 -18.04 -13.15 -1.95
CA ARG A 232 -17.82 -12.94 -3.40
C ARG A 232 -17.52 -11.50 -3.80
N ARG A 233 -17.22 -10.62 -2.85
CA ARG A 233 -17.02 -9.18 -3.10
C ARG A 233 -15.93 -8.89 -4.14
N LEU A 234 -14.89 -9.72 -4.20
CA LEU A 234 -13.79 -9.56 -5.15
C LEU A 234 -14.26 -9.80 -6.58
N ARG A 235 -15.06 -10.85 -6.82
CA ARG A 235 -15.66 -11.15 -8.13
C ARG A 235 -16.54 -10.02 -8.66
N TYR A 236 -17.32 -9.40 -7.78
CA TYR A 236 -18.31 -8.40 -8.17
C TYR A 236 -17.86 -6.95 -7.98
N GLY A 237 -16.62 -6.73 -7.53
CA GLY A 237 -16.09 -5.39 -7.29
C GLY A 237 -16.84 -4.63 -6.20
N LEU A 238 -17.30 -5.32 -5.16
CA LEU A 238 -17.99 -4.70 -4.02
C LEU A 238 -16.96 -4.28 -2.97
N HIS A 239 -16.98 -3.00 -2.60
CA HIS A 239 -15.98 -2.39 -1.74
C HIS A 239 -16.53 -1.95 -0.39
N HIS A 240 -17.85 -1.74 -0.29
CA HIS A 240 -18.52 -1.36 0.96
C HIS A 240 -19.51 -2.43 1.42
N PHE A 241 -19.49 -2.71 2.72
CA PHE A 241 -20.53 -3.46 3.42
C PHE A 241 -20.70 -2.87 4.81
N ASP A 242 -21.95 -2.71 5.25
CA ASP A 242 -22.23 -2.28 6.61
C ASP A 242 -21.82 -3.35 7.63
N ASN A 243 -21.21 -2.91 8.73
CA ASN A 243 -20.77 -3.79 9.83
C ASN A 243 -19.91 -4.97 9.38
N LYS A 244 -18.97 -4.74 8.45
CA LYS A 244 -18.07 -5.77 7.88
C LYS A 244 -17.48 -6.74 8.92
N GLU A 245 -17.18 -6.27 10.14
CA GLU A 245 -16.55 -7.10 11.18
C GLU A 245 -17.50 -8.17 11.76
N SER A 246 -18.82 -8.05 11.59
CA SER A 246 -19.78 -9.00 12.15
C SER A 246 -20.43 -9.93 11.12
N LEU A 247 -20.30 -9.63 9.82
CA LEU A 247 -21.01 -10.34 8.76
C LEU A 247 -20.73 -11.84 8.75
N THR A 248 -19.52 -12.25 9.09
CA THR A 248 -19.03 -13.63 8.96
C THR A 248 -18.81 -14.32 10.30
N LYS A 249 -19.05 -13.64 11.43
CA LYS A 249 -18.78 -14.16 12.78
C LYS A 249 -19.64 -15.36 13.21
N HIS A 250 -20.75 -15.59 12.52
CA HIS A 250 -21.60 -16.76 12.76
C HIS A 250 -21.10 -18.01 12.03
N LEU A 251 -20.13 -17.87 11.13
CA LEU A 251 -19.53 -18.96 10.37
C LEU A 251 -18.46 -19.69 11.20
N SER A 252 -18.06 -20.88 10.75
CA SER A 252 -16.90 -21.55 11.33
C SER A 252 -15.62 -20.72 11.16
N PRO A 253 -14.62 -20.85 12.06
CA PRO A 253 -13.39 -20.06 11.97
C PRO A 253 -12.68 -20.12 10.60
N LEU A 254 -12.73 -21.27 9.92
CA LEU A 254 -12.15 -21.40 8.59
C LEU A 254 -13.00 -20.70 7.52
N ALA A 255 -14.33 -20.81 7.58
CA ALA A 255 -15.24 -20.11 6.68
C ALA A 255 -15.14 -18.59 6.83
N ASP A 256 -15.06 -18.09 8.06
CA ASP A 256 -14.81 -16.68 8.37
C ASP A 256 -13.48 -16.20 7.74
N GLY A 257 -12.41 -16.98 7.88
CA GLY A 257 -11.12 -16.68 7.26
C GLY A 257 -11.17 -16.66 5.72
N VAL A 258 -11.84 -17.63 5.09
CA VAL A 258 -12.01 -17.70 3.63
C VAL A 258 -12.85 -16.54 3.11
N ALA A 259 -13.93 -16.18 3.80
CA ALA A 259 -14.75 -15.03 3.45
C ALA A 259 -13.96 -13.71 3.57
N ASN A 260 -13.08 -13.57 4.57
CA ASN A 260 -12.24 -12.40 4.79
C ASN A 260 -10.91 -12.39 4.00
N ARG A 261 -10.71 -13.32 3.07
CA ARG A 261 -9.48 -13.41 2.23
C ARG A 261 -9.17 -12.09 1.51
N LYS A 262 -7.88 -11.80 1.30
CA LYS A 262 -7.44 -10.59 0.57
C LYS A 262 -7.25 -10.82 -0.93
N GLY A 263 -7.24 -12.08 -1.37
CA GLY A 263 -7.07 -12.46 -2.77
C GLY A 263 -7.75 -13.79 -3.09
N LYS A 264 -7.76 -14.15 -4.37
CA LYS A 264 -8.41 -15.37 -4.86
C LYS A 264 -7.72 -16.66 -4.42
N TYR A 265 -6.40 -16.63 -4.27
CA TYR A 265 -5.61 -17.78 -3.86
C TYR A 265 -5.55 -17.87 -2.33
N VAL A 266 -5.99 -19.00 -1.79
CA VAL A 266 -6.06 -19.27 -0.37
C VAL A 266 -5.29 -20.55 -0.07
N GLU A 267 -4.28 -20.46 0.79
CA GLU A 267 -3.57 -21.63 1.31
C GLU A 267 -4.15 -22.03 2.66
N ILE A 268 -4.49 -23.31 2.78
CA ILE A 268 -4.95 -23.92 4.02
C ILE A 268 -3.91 -24.94 4.49
N ASP A 269 -3.38 -24.70 5.69
CA ASP A 269 -2.43 -25.59 6.34
C ASP A 269 -3.14 -26.86 6.85
N ALA A 270 -2.79 -28.00 6.24
CA ALA A 270 -3.31 -29.31 6.58
C ALA A 270 -2.86 -29.83 7.95
N THR A 271 -1.87 -29.20 8.59
CA THR A 271 -1.48 -29.49 9.98
C THR A 271 -2.38 -28.80 11.01
N LYS A 272 -3.07 -27.72 10.60
CA LYS A 272 -3.94 -26.91 11.45
C LYS A 272 -5.43 -27.18 11.20
N TRP A 273 -5.80 -27.37 9.94
CA TRP A 273 -7.19 -27.55 9.50
C TRP A 273 -7.38 -28.93 8.90
N THR A 274 -8.47 -29.60 9.26
CA THR A 274 -8.83 -30.91 8.69
C THR A 274 -9.58 -30.75 7.37
N SER A 275 -9.53 -31.76 6.51
CA SER A 275 -10.32 -31.79 5.27
C SER A 275 -11.82 -31.63 5.50
N ALA A 276 -12.34 -32.13 6.63
CA ALA A 276 -13.74 -31.95 7.00
C ALA A 276 -14.09 -30.47 7.25
N GLN A 277 -13.20 -29.72 7.92
CA GLN A 277 -13.39 -28.28 8.12
C GLN A 277 -13.30 -27.50 6.80
N VAL A 278 -12.46 -27.94 5.85
CA VAL A 278 -12.40 -27.34 4.51
C VAL A 278 -13.71 -27.57 3.74
N VAL A 279 -14.27 -28.77 3.81
CA VAL A 279 -15.56 -29.06 3.17
C VAL A 279 -16.69 -28.27 3.83
N ASP A 280 -16.74 -28.24 5.16
CA ASP A 280 -17.69 -27.45 5.94
C ASP A 280 -17.64 -25.96 5.56
N SER A 281 -16.44 -25.38 5.40
CA SER A 281 -16.32 -23.97 5.01
C SER A 281 -16.81 -23.68 3.59
N LEU A 282 -16.54 -24.58 2.64
CA LEU A 282 -17.05 -24.47 1.28
C LEU A 282 -18.58 -24.58 1.21
N VAL A 283 -19.18 -25.43 2.06
CA VAL A 283 -20.63 -25.58 2.16
C VAL A 283 -21.26 -24.34 2.79
N GLN A 284 -20.72 -23.83 3.91
CA GLN A 284 -21.22 -22.61 4.56
C GLN A 284 -21.18 -21.39 3.62
N LEU A 285 -20.16 -21.29 2.77
CA LEU A 285 -20.01 -20.21 1.79
C LEU A 285 -20.69 -20.48 0.44
N ASN A 286 -21.39 -21.60 0.32
CA ASN A 286 -22.05 -22.08 -0.89
C ASN A 286 -21.14 -22.03 -2.13
N ARG A 287 -19.94 -22.60 -2.06
CA ARG A 287 -18.89 -22.46 -3.10
C ARG A 287 -19.02 -23.45 -4.27
N PHE A 288 -20.25 -23.64 -4.74
CA PHE A 288 -20.57 -24.50 -5.88
C PHE A 288 -21.02 -23.68 -7.09
N PRO A 289 -20.71 -24.12 -8.34
CA PRO A 289 -19.97 -25.33 -8.68
C PRO A 289 -18.47 -25.27 -8.34
N LEU A 290 -17.95 -26.39 -7.81
CA LEU A 290 -16.58 -26.57 -7.33
C LEU A 290 -15.81 -27.51 -8.24
N MET A 291 -14.60 -27.08 -8.64
CA MET A 291 -13.63 -27.95 -9.30
C MET A 291 -12.66 -28.54 -8.29
N VAL A 292 -12.65 -29.86 -8.13
CA VAL A 292 -11.65 -30.56 -7.31
C VAL A 292 -10.51 -31.03 -8.21
N VAL A 293 -9.32 -30.50 -8.01
CA VAL A 293 -8.12 -30.80 -8.79
C VAL A 293 -7.32 -31.88 -8.11
N ILE A 294 -7.26 -33.05 -8.74
CA ILE A 294 -6.41 -34.17 -8.34
C ILE A 294 -5.01 -33.95 -8.89
N THR A 295 -4.05 -33.75 -7.99
CA THR A 295 -2.65 -33.44 -8.34
C THR A 295 -1.77 -34.69 -8.31
N LYS A 296 -0.49 -34.54 -8.66
CA LYS A 296 0.49 -35.64 -8.57
C LYS A 296 1.15 -35.82 -7.19
N GLU A 297 0.86 -34.94 -6.24
CA GLU A 297 1.54 -34.91 -4.92
C GLU A 297 1.22 -36.15 -4.08
N VAL A 298 -0.01 -36.64 -4.18
CA VAL A 298 -0.53 -37.81 -3.47
C VAL A 298 -1.20 -38.74 -4.48
N SER A 299 -1.33 -40.04 -4.15
CA SER A 299 -2.07 -40.97 -4.98
C SER A 299 -3.47 -40.44 -5.34
N ALA A 300 -3.83 -40.51 -6.63
CA ALA A 300 -5.08 -39.95 -7.14
C ALA A 300 -6.33 -40.57 -6.49
N ILE A 301 -6.26 -41.86 -6.12
CA ILE A 301 -7.37 -42.53 -5.44
C ILE A 301 -7.53 -42.05 -4.01
N ASP A 302 -6.42 -41.78 -3.31
CA ASP A 302 -6.47 -41.31 -1.93
C ASP A 302 -7.03 -39.89 -1.85
N GLN A 303 -6.60 -39.01 -2.78
CA GLN A 303 -7.19 -37.67 -2.91
C GLN A 303 -8.67 -37.73 -3.28
N LEU A 304 -9.05 -38.60 -4.23
CA LEU A 304 -10.45 -38.76 -4.60
C LEU A 304 -11.28 -39.24 -3.42
N LYS A 305 -10.85 -40.28 -2.71
CA LYS A 305 -11.52 -40.80 -1.50
C LYS A 305 -11.61 -39.72 -0.42
N GLN A 306 -10.50 -39.03 -0.13
CA GLN A 306 -10.43 -37.95 0.87
C GLN A 306 -11.56 -36.92 0.68
N TRP A 307 -11.74 -36.43 -0.55
CA TRP A 307 -12.74 -35.40 -0.82
C TRP A 307 -14.13 -35.99 -1.04
N HIS A 308 -14.26 -37.06 -1.81
CA HIS A 308 -15.55 -37.67 -2.13
C HIS A 308 -16.24 -38.22 -0.88
N ASP A 309 -15.51 -38.84 0.05
CA ASP A 309 -16.11 -39.40 1.26
C ASP A 309 -16.72 -38.32 2.17
N LEU A 310 -16.21 -37.09 2.11
CA LEU A 310 -16.78 -35.93 2.81
C LEU A 310 -17.92 -35.29 2.01
N PHE A 311 -17.72 -35.05 0.71
CA PHE A 311 -18.72 -34.39 -0.13
C PHE A 311 -19.99 -35.21 -0.33
N LYS A 312 -19.91 -36.55 -0.38
CA LYS A 312 -21.11 -37.40 -0.52
C LYS A 312 -22.08 -37.32 0.67
N CYS A 313 -21.63 -36.77 1.79
CA CYS A 313 -22.46 -36.53 2.97
C CYS A 313 -23.31 -35.26 2.86
N VAL A 314 -22.96 -34.35 1.94
CA VAL A 314 -23.58 -33.01 1.81
C VAL A 314 -24.06 -32.70 0.39
N ILE A 315 -23.51 -33.38 -0.63
CA ILE A 315 -23.89 -33.26 -2.04
C ILE A 315 -24.38 -34.61 -2.55
N ALA A 316 -25.49 -34.57 -3.29
CA ALA A 316 -26.06 -35.76 -3.91
C ALA A 316 -25.12 -36.33 -5.00
N LYS A 317 -25.00 -37.65 -5.06
CA LYS A 317 -24.08 -38.36 -5.98
C LYS A 317 -24.26 -37.97 -7.45
N GLU A 318 -25.49 -37.73 -7.88
CA GLU A 318 -25.83 -37.33 -9.24
C GLU A 318 -25.32 -35.93 -9.63
N LYS A 319 -25.02 -35.08 -8.64
CA LYS A 319 -24.41 -33.76 -8.85
C LYS A 319 -22.89 -33.78 -8.81
N MET A 320 -22.27 -34.98 -8.77
CA MET A 320 -20.82 -35.15 -8.75
C MET A 320 -20.35 -35.96 -9.96
N SER A 321 -19.21 -35.58 -10.54
CA SER A 321 -18.62 -36.30 -11.67
C SER A 321 -17.08 -36.29 -11.66
N CYS A 322 -16.46 -37.40 -12.03
CA CYS A 322 -15.04 -37.55 -12.28
C CYS A 322 -14.80 -37.71 -13.78
N VAL A 323 -14.14 -36.73 -14.39
CA VAL A 323 -14.04 -36.61 -15.85
C VAL A 323 -12.73 -37.13 -16.44
N PHE A 324 -12.00 -37.94 -15.67
CA PHE A 324 -10.78 -38.59 -16.14
C PHE A 324 -10.72 -40.06 -15.72
N ARG A 325 -9.86 -40.80 -16.42
CA ARG A 325 -9.52 -42.20 -16.14
C ARG A 325 -8.00 -42.34 -16.09
N LEU A 326 -7.53 -43.31 -15.31
CA LEU A 326 -6.13 -43.69 -15.23
C LEU A 326 -5.90 -45.01 -15.96
N ASP A 327 -4.64 -45.33 -16.25
CA ASP A 327 -4.30 -46.61 -16.87
C ASP A 327 -4.61 -47.78 -15.92
N THR A 328 -5.19 -48.84 -16.47
CA THR A 328 -5.69 -49.98 -15.68
C THR A 328 -4.55 -50.87 -15.18
N GLN A 329 -3.38 -50.85 -15.82
CA GLN A 329 -2.24 -51.68 -15.41
C GLN A 329 -1.77 -51.36 -13.97
N ASN A 330 -1.75 -50.07 -13.61
CA ASN A 330 -1.24 -49.62 -12.31
C ASN A 330 -2.30 -48.94 -11.43
N HIS A 331 -3.48 -48.62 -11.97
CA HIS A 331 -4.51 -47.84 -11.28
C HIS A 331 -5.93 -48.40 -11.48
N SER A 332 -6.06 -49.73 -11.62
CA SER A 332 -7.36 -50.41 -11.71
C SER A 332 -8.30 -50.04 -10.57
N GLU A 333 -7.77 -49.91 -9.35
CA GLU A 333 -8.54 -49.53 -8.15
C GLU A 333 -9.21 -48.17 -8.29
N PHE A 334 -8.55 -47.18 -8.90
CA PHE A 334 -9.11 -45.85 -9.11
C PHE A 334 -10.35 -45.91 -10.02
N ASN A 335 -10.20 -46.56 -11.18
CA ASN A 335 -11.30 -46.67 -12.15
C ASN A 335 -12.46 -47.49 -11.59
N GLN A 336 -12.16 -48.52 -10.79
CA GLN A 336 -13.16 -49.33 -10.11
C GLN A 336 -13.93 -48.50 -9.07
N TYR A 337 -13.23 -47.71 -8.25
CA TYR A 337 -13.86 -46.79 -7.29
C TYR A 337 -14.80 -45.78 -7.98
N VAL A 338 -14.34 -45.13 -9.06
CA VAL A 338 -15.18 -44.19 -9.85
C VAL A 338 -16.46 -44.86 -10.35
N LYS A 339 -16.37 -46.12 -10.79
CA LYS A 339 -17.52 -46.90 -11.25
C LYS A 339 -18.45 -47.27 -10.10
N ASP A 340 -17.91 -47.77 -8.99
CA ASP A 340 -18.68 -48.24 -7.84
C ASP A 340 -19.43 -47.10 -7.15
N GLN A 341 -18.79 -45.93 -7.06
CA GLN A 341 -19.40 -44.71 -6.51
C GLN A 341 -20.26 -43.95 -7.53
N ARG A 342 -20.40 -44.46 -8.77
CA ARG A 342 -21.16 -43.85 -9.87
C ARG A 342 -20.75 -42.40 -10.15
N LEU A 343 -19.44 -42.13 -10.11
CA LEU A 343 -18.87 -40.80 -10.40
C LEU A 343 -18.66 -40.55 -11.89
N ASN A 344 -19.07 -41.46 -12.77
CA ASN A 344 -19.00 -41.30 -14.22
C ASN A 344 -20.25 -40.61 -14.81
N ASN A 345 -20.91 -39.75 -14.02
CA ASN A 345 -22.09 -39.00 -14.44
C ASN A 345 -21.76 -38.01 -15.56
N ARG A 346 -22.75 -37.71 -16.42
CA ARG A 346 -22.61 -36.62 -17.40
C ARG A 346 -22.56 -35.29 -16.64
N VAL A 347 -21.62 -34.44 -17.02
CA VAL A 347 -21.55 -33.07 -16.50
C VAL A 347 -22.65 -32.25 -17.16
N THR A 348 -23.39 -31.50 -16.35
CA THR A 348 -24.44 -30.56 -16.74
C THR A 348 -24.24 -29.23 -15.99
N PRO A 349 -24.96 -28.14 -16.32
CA PRO A 349 -24.88 -26.89 -15.57
C PRO A 349 -25.24 -27.03 -14.08
N GLU A 350 -26.06 -28.02 -13.73
CA GLU A 350 -26.50 -28.31 -12.36
C GLU A 350 -25.50 -29.19 -11.57
N THR A 351 -24.42 -29.65 -12.21
CA THR A 351 -23.36 -30.42 -11.54
C THR A 351 -22.62 -29.52 -10.54
N GLU A 352 -22.59 -29.90 -9.27
CA GLU A 352 -21.99 -29.09 -8.21
C GLU A 352 -20.50 -29.39 -8.02
N ILE A 353 -20.06 -30.63 -8.26
CA ILE A 353 -18.64 -31.00 -8.09
C ILE A 353 -18.13 -31.76 -9.31
N VAL A 354 -17.00 -31.31 -9.85
CA VAL A 354 -16.26 -32.04 -10.89
C VAL A 354 -14.82 -32.29 -10.45
N TYR A 355 -14.43 -33.55 -10.44
CA TYR A 355 -13.06 -34.00 -10.23
C TYR A 355 -12.29 -34.00 -11.56
N VAL A 356 -11.23 -33.21 -11.62
CA VAL A 356 -10.33 -33.12 -12.78
C VAL A 356 -8.93 -33.57 -12.39
N LEU A 357 -8.17 -34.07 -13.36
CA LEU A 357 -6.75 -34.35 -13.17
C LEU A 357 -5.97 -33.09 -13.53
N GLU A 358 -4.98 -32.71 -12.72
CA GLU A 358 -4.15 -31.52 -12.95
C GLU A 358 -3.62 -31.45 -14.39
N THR A 359 -3.19 -32.56 -14.96
CA THR A 359 -2.64 -32.62 -16.33
C THR A 359 -3.70 -32.66 -17.43
N LYS A 360 -4.99 -32.80 -17.11
CA LYS A 360 -6.08 -32.99 -18.07
C LYS A 360 -7.29 -32.15 -17.66
N TYR A 361 -7.44 -30.98 -18.29
CA TYR A 361 -8.68 -30.21 -18.26
C TYR A 361 -9.51 -30.52 -19.53
N PRO A 362 -10.66 -31.20 -19.43
CA PRO A 362 -11.44 -31.56 -20.61
C PRO A 362 -12.20 -30.37 -21.21
N ASN A 363 -12.02 -30.10 -22.50
CA ASN A 363 -12.80 -29.10 -23.24
C ASN A 363 -14.31 -29.39 -23.26
N THR A 364 -14.72 -30.59 -22.87
CA THR A 364 -16.13 -31.00 -22.76
C THR A 364 -16.86 -30.29 -21.63
N LEU A 365 -16.15 -29.78 -20.61
CA LEU A 365 -16.76 -29.06 -19.48
C LEU A 365 -17.45 -27.77 -19.94
N SER A 366 -16.74 -26.96 -20.72
CA SER A 366 -17.30 -25.73 -21.29
C SER A 366 -18.48 -26.01 -22.24
N LYS A 367 -18.41 -27.11 -23.01
CA LYS A 367 -19.50 -27.53 -23.91
C LYS A 367 -20.76 -27.97 -23.15
N ALA A 368 -20.60 -28.45 -21.92
CA ALA A 368 -21.70 -28.83 -21.05
C ALA A 368 -22.35 -27.62 -20.34
N GLY A 369 -21.86 -26.40 -20.57
CA GLY A 369 -22.32 -25.20 -19.87
C GLY A 369 -21.90 -25.17 -18.39
N TRP A 370 -20.96 -26.00 -17.98
CA TRP A 370 -20.48 -26.06 -16.61
C TRP A 370 -19.32 -25.08 -16.40
N SER A 371 -19.48 -24.18 -15.43
CA SER A 371 -18.48 -23.16 -15.09
C SER A 371 -18.26 -23.13 -13.58
N PRO A 372 -17.10 -23.60 -13.09
CA PRO A 372 -16.79 -23.56 -11.67
C PRO A 372 -16.57 -22.13 -11.18
N ILE A 373 -16.93 -21.87 -9.93
CA ILE A 373 -16.70 -20.59 -9.25
C ILE A 373 -15.55 -20.67 -8.25
N ALA A 374 -15.18 -21.90 -7.88
CA ALA A 374 -14.10 -22.18 -6.96
C ALA A 374 -13.32 -23.43 -7.37
N SER A 375 -12.06 -23.51 -6.94
CA SER A 375 -11.23 -24.71 -7.04
C SER A 375 -10.69 -25.16 -5.69
N LEU A 376 -10.48 -26.47 -5.54
CA LEU A 376 -9.84 -27.10 -4.38
C LEU A 376 -8.82 -28.13 -4.87
N GLY A 377 -7.59 -28.07 -4.40
CA GLY A 377 -6.59 -29.11 -4.70
C GLY A 377 -5.55 -29.27 -3.61
N VAL A 378 -4.93 -30.45 -3.56
CA VAL A 378 -3.78 -30.72 -2.68
C VAL A 378 -2.52 -30.30 -3.43
N SER A 379 -1.90 -29.17 -3.08
CA SER A 379 -0.70 -28.68 -3.76
C SER A 379 0.22 -27.94 -2.81
N HIS A 380 1.53 -28.14 -2.96
CA HIS A 380 2.56 -27.39 -2.24
C HIS A 380 2.85 -26.00 -2.85
N SER A 381 2.10 -25.58 -3.87
CA SER A 381 2.29 -24.27 -4.51
C SER A 381 0.96 -23.60 -4.88
N GLN A 382 0.97 -22.27 -4.98
CA GLN A 382 -0.20 -21.47 -5.40
C GLN A 382 -0.52 -21.55 -6.90
N ARG A 383 0.04 -22.53 -7.60
CA ARG A 383 -0.16 -22.75 -9.03
C ARG A 383 -0.21 -24.24 -9.30
N TYR A 384 -1.06 -24.61 -10.24
CA TYR A 384 -0.99 -25.94 -10.81
C TYR A 384 0.10 -25.97 -11.88
N ASN A 385 0.77 -27.11 -12.03
CA ASN A 385 1.85 -27.29 -13.00
C ASN A 385 1.34 -27.28 -14.45
N SER A 386 0.05 -27.50 -14.66
CA SER A 386 -0.60 -27.56 -15.97
C SER A 386 -1.13 -26.20 -16.40
N THR A 387 -0.69 -25.72 -17.57
CA THR A 387 -1.17 -24.46 -18.15
C THR A 387 -2.69 -24.41 -18.32
N LYS A 388 -3.32 -25.53 -18.69
CA LYS A 388 -4.79 -25.54 -18.93
C LYS A 388 -5.60 -25.41 -17.65
N VAL A 389 -5.21 -26.14 -16.59
CA VAL A 389 -5.90 -26.03 -15.30
C VAL A 389 -5.60 -24.69 -14.66
N SER A 390 -4.36 -24.21 -14.74
CA SER A 390 -4.00 -22.87 -14.24
C SER A 390 -4.81 -21.76 -14.92
N LEU A 391 -4.98 -21.80 -16.24
CA LEU A 391 -5.86 -20.87 -16.97
C LEU A 391 -7.32 -20.99 -16.52
N ALA A 392 -7.85 -22.20 -16.36
CA ALA A 392 -9.23 -22.38 -15.90
C ALA A 392 -9.44 -21.81 -14.47
N VAL A 393 -8.43 -21.96 -13.61
CA VAL A 393 -8.44 -21.47 -12.22
C VAL A 393 -8.27 -19.96 -12.14
N GLU A 394 -7.62 -19.34 -13.13
CA GLU A 394 -7.43 -17.88 -13.16
C GLU A 394 -8.74 -17.11 -13.19
N ASP A 395 -9.76 -17.65 -13.86
CA ASP A 395 -11.09 -17.05 -14.01
C ASP A 395 -12.03 -17.32 -12.81
N MET A 396 -11.59 -18.10 -11.81
CA MET A 396 -12.39 -18.44 -10.62
C MET A 396 -12.22 -17.39 -9.51
N ASP A 397 -13.25 -17.24 -8.66
CA ASP A 397 -13.23 -16.28 -7.54
C ASP A 397 -12.43 -16.78 -6.32
N LEU A 398 -12.35 -18.10 -6.16
CA LEU A 398 -11.67 -18.73 -5.04
C LEU A 398 -10.88 -19.97 -5.50
N SER A 399 -9.64 -20.08 -5.04
CA SER A 399 -8.79 -21.23 -5.32
C SER A 399 -8.05 -21.63 -4.06
N ILE A 400 -8.44 -22.79 -3.52
CA ILE A 400 -7.90 -23.33 -2.28
C ILE A 400 -6.80 -24.34 -2.60
N PHE A 401 -5.64 -24.11 -1.99
CA PHE A 401 -4.53 -25.05 -1.96
C PHE A 401 -4.40 -25.62 -0.54
N TYR A 402 -4.70 -26.91 -0.39
CA TYR A 402 -4.65 -27.60 0.89
C TYR A 402 -3.33 -28.37 1.01
N SER A 403 -2.49 -28.02 1.99
CA SER A 403 -1.14 -28.58 2.07
C SER A 403 -0.56 -28.54 3.48
N SER A 404 0.28 -29.52 3.82
CA SER A 404 1.06 -29.51 5.06
C SER A 404 2.38 -28.75 4.94
N GLN A 405 2.74 -28.29 3.73
CA GLN A 405 3.94 -27.48 3.50
C GLN A 405 3.55 -26.11 2.96
N PRO A 406 4.04 -25.01 3.57
CA PRO A 406 3.76 -23.66 3.10
C PRO A 406 4.44 -23.42 1.74
N SER A 407 3.77 -22.70 0.84
CA SER A 407 4.38 -22.41 -0.47
C SER A 407 5.62 -21.51 -0.31
N ILE A 408 6.66 -21.79 -1.11
CA ILE A 408 7.84 -20.92 -1.26
C ILE A 408 7.42 -19.50 -1.66
N ILE A 409 6.34 -19.35 -2.46
CA ILE A 409 5.81 -18.06 -2.89
C ILE A 409 5.17 -17.31 -1.73
N ASN A 410 4.52 -17.99 -0.78
CA ASN A 410 4.04 -17.35 0.45
C ASN A 410 5.19 -17.00 1.40
N LYS A 411 6.23 -17.84 1.44
CA LYS A 411 7.40 -17.63 2.31
C LYS A 411 8.25 -16.43 1.88
N TYR A 412 8.28 -16.09 0.59
CA TYR A 412 9.17 -15.05 0.04
C TYR A 412 8.49 -14.03 -0.89
N GLY A 413 7.23 -14.22 -1.27
CA GLY A 413 6.49 -13.39 -2.22
C GLY A 413 5.37 -12.57 -1.56
N LYS A 414 5.06 -11.41 -2.12
CA LYS A 414 4.04 -10.47 -1.63
C LYS A 414 2.58 -10.82 -2.03
N LEU A 415 2.37 -11.93 -2.75
CA LEU A 415 1.14 -12.16 -3.53
C LEU A 415 0.16 -13.17 -2.92
N GLY A 416 0.58 -13.92 -1.89
CA GLY A 416 -0.29 -14.90 -1.27
C GLY A 416 -0.72 -14.49 0.13
N THR A 417 -1.99 -14.73 0.43
CA THR A 417 -2.50 -14.67 1.80
C THR A 417 -2.61 -16.08 2.32
N GLY A 418 -1.64 -16.51 3.14
CA GLY A 418 -1.89 -17.65 4.02
C GLY A 418 -3.01 -17.29 4.97
N ILE A 419 -3.91 -18.23 5.29
CA ILE A 419 -4.93 -17.98 6.34
C ILE A 419 -4.27 -17.69 7.70
N ASP A 420 -3.02 -18.12 7.91
CA ASP A 420 -2.23 -17.75 9.10
C ASP A 420 -1.69 -16.31 9.08
N SER A 421 -2.02 -15.52 8.04
CA SER A 421 -1.80 -14.07 7.94
C SER A 421 -3.11 -13.25 8.02
N ILE A 422 -4.18 -13.87 8.52
CA ILE A 422 -5.48 -13.23 8.84
C ILE A 422 -5.74 -13.32 10.34
#